data_AF-A0A183EC03-F1
#
_entry.id   AF-A0A183EC03-F1
#
_cell.length_a   1.000
_cell.length_b   1.000
_cell.length_c   1.000
_cell.angle_alpha   90.00
_cell.angle_beta   90.00
_cell.angle_gamma   90.00
#
_symmetry.space_group_name_H-M   'P 1'
#
loop_
_entity.id
_entity.type
_entity.pdbx_description
1 polymer ?
#
loop_
_entity_poly.entity_id
_entity_poly.type
_entity_poly.pdbx_seq_one_letter_code
_entity_poly.pdbx_strand_id
1 'polypeptide(L)'
;MRDNILKMAASLLACGLDPEKTILFQQSTVAEHANLMYILGCLQTVARLTRMPQYKDKASVFKQGDIPVNLQLYPVLQAADVLLYKGTHVPVGDDQTQHLLLMRDLAAKCNAVLHFDFFPVPVQVSAKCVRLKSLQDPEKKMSKSVGNNRSRILICDTRQEIDEKCAKALSDSISKITYDPVTLYSYATGLSTEEVIQDCANLDTKGFKARLSEKIDAHIAPIREKYETLLQEPQLIQEILMYGADRARERARETMQELRELLGLNVCGRIESVMKSRTSA
;
A
#
# COMPACT_ATOMS: atom_id res chain seq x y z
N MET A 1 -14.13 11.63 -1.28
CA MET A 1 -12.68 11.46 -1.54
C MET A 1 -11.80 12.32 -0.64
N ARG A 2 -12.00 13.64 -0.53
CA ARG A 2 -11.20 14.51 0.37
C ARG A 2 -11.14 13.99 1.82
N ASP A 3 -12.30 13.68 2.38
CA ASP A 3 -12.42 13.09 3.72
C ASP A 3 -11.61 11.78 3.86
N ASN A 4 -11.64 10.90 2.86
CA ASN A 4 -10.87 9.65 2.88
C ASN A 4 -9.34 9.89 2.85
N ILE A 5 -8.88 10.97 2.22
CA ILE A 5 -7.45 11.34 2.21
C ILE A 5 -7.03 11.73 3.62
N LEU A 6 -7.82 12.58 4.28
CA LEU A 6 -7.56 12.99 5.67
C LEU A 6 -7.60 11.80 6.62
N LYS A 7 -8.61 10.94 6.49
CA LYS A 7 -8.73 9.71 7.30
C LYS A 7 -7.55 8.75 7.08
N MET A 8 -7.08 8.58 5.84
CA MET A 8 -5.91 7.74 5.57
C MET A 8 -4.64 8.32 6.18
N ALA A 9 -4.40 9.63 6.02
CA ALA A 9 -3.24 10.30 6.62
C ALA A 9 -3.27 10.22 8.15
N ALA A 10 -4.42 10.52 8.76
CA ALA A 10 -4.63 10.36 10.20
C ALA A 10 -4.36 8.92 10.66
N SER A 11 -4.82 7.92 9.90
CA SER A 11 -4.58 6.50 10.21
C SER A 11 -3.08 6.18 10.26
N LEU A 12 -2.31 6.64 9.26
CA LEU A 12 -0.87 6.39 9.19
C LEU A 12 -0.10 7.06 10.33
N LEU A 13 -0.43 8.32 10.63
CA LEU A 13 0.17 9.09 11.72
C LEU A 13 -0.20 8.51 13.11
N ALA A 14 -1.43 8.03 13.26
CA ALA A 14 -1.92 7.36 14.46
C ALA A 14 -1.16 6.05 14.71
N CYS A 15 -0.89 5.27 13.66
CA CYS A 15 -0.06 4.06 13.72
C CYS A 15 1.44 4.32 13.97
N GLY A 16 1.86 5.59 14.11
CA GLY A 16 3.23 5.95 14.48
C GLY A 16 4.14 6.34 13.32
N LEU A 17 3.60 6.58 12.12
CA LEU A 17 4.39 7.15 11.03
C LEU A 17 4.85 8.57 11.42
N ASP A 18 6.17 8.75 11.44
CA ASP A 18 6.83 10.00 11.82
C ASP A 18 7.14 10.84 10.56
N PRO A 19 6.47 12.00 10.34
CA PRO A 19 6.64 12.81 9.13
C PRO A 19 8.01 13.50 9.04
N GLU A 20 8.77 13.60 10.14
CA GLU A 20 10.14 14.11 10.10
C GLU A 20 11.08 13.08 9.47
N LYS A 21 10.84 11.79 9.74
CA LYS A 21 11.64 10.67 9.23
C LYS A 21 11.16 10.13 7.89
N THR A 22 9.88 10.33 7.58
CA THR A 22 9.21 9.73 6.41
C THR A 22 8.51 10.80 5.58
N ILE A 23 8.74 10.79 4.27
CA ILE A 23 8.01 11.67 3.35
C ILE A 23 6.60 11.12 3.14
N LEU A 24 5.64 11.60 3.92
CA LEU A 24 4.22 11.28 3.75
C LEU A 24 3.54 12.35 2.89
N PHE A 25 3.00 11.96 1.74
CA PHE A 25 2.39 12.91 0.80
C PHE A 25 1.22 12.31 0.02
N GLN A 26 0.42 13.18 -0.58
CA GLN A 26 -0.68 12.81 -1.47
C GLN A 26 -0.18 12.71 -2.91
N GLN A 27 -0.28 11.54 -3.55
CA GLN A 27 0.20 11.30 -4.92
C GLN A 27 -0.20 12.40 -5.92
N SER A 28 -1.45 12.86 -5.88
CA SER A 28 -1.98 13.83 -6.86
C SER A 28 -1.39 15.24 -6.73
N THR A 29 -0.59 15.55 -5.70
CA THR A 29 0.08 16.86 -5.55
C THR A 29 1.44 16.92 -6.22
N VAL A 30 1.89 15.81 -6.83
CA VAL A 30 3.15 15.66 -7.56
C VAL A 30 2.82 15.19 -8.99
N ALA A 31 2.82 16.12 -9.94
CA ALA A 31 2.41 15.86 -11.32
C ALA A 31 3.37 14.94 -12.07
N GLU A 32 4.61 14.86 -11.61
CA GLU A 32 5.69 14.04 -12.14
C GLU A 32 5.34 12.54 -12.17
N HIS A 33 4.46 12.07 -11.28
CA HIS A 33 3.91 10.71 -11.32
C HIS A 33 3.19 10.41 -12.63
N ALA A 34 2.29 11.29 -13.05
CA ALA A 34 1.56 11.14 -14.31
C ALA A 34 2.49 11.28 -15.52
N ASN A 35 3.48 12.17 -15.44
CA ASN A 35 4.47 12.34 -16.50
C ASN A 35 5.32 11.08 -16.70
N LEU A 36 5.82 10.49 -15.62
CA LEU A 36 6.62 9.27 -15.69
C LEU A 36 5.75 8.07 -16.12
N MET A 37 4.51 7.97 -15.63
CA MET A 37 3.56 6.96 -16.08
C MET A 37 3.39 6.98 -17.60
N TYR A 38 3.28 8.16 -18.22
CA TYR A 38 3.18 8.29 -19.67
C TYR A 38 4.41 7.74 -20.38
N ILE A 39 5.62 8.14 -19.95
CA ILE A 39 6.88 7.67 -20.52
C ILE A 39 7.01 6.14 -20.39
N LEU A 40 6.74 5.59 -19.21
CA LEU A 40 6.77 4.14 -18.97
C LEU A 40 5.68 3.40 -19.78
N GLY A 41 4.53 4.04 -19.99
CA GLY A 41 3.45 3.53 -20.82
C GLY A 41 3.86 3.30 -22.27
N CYS A 42 4.73 4.16 -22.81
CA CYS A 42 5.32 3.98 -24.14
C CYS A 42 6.17 2.70 -24.28
N LEU A 43 6.58 2.08 -23.16
CA LEU A 43 7.35 0.83 -23.13
C LEU A 43 6.48 -0.43 -22.95
N GLN A 44 5.15 -0.27 -22.97
CA GLN A 44 4.19 -1.34 -22.77
C GLN A 44 3.28 -1.53 -23.98
N THR A 45 2.67 -2.71 -24.05
CA THR A 45 1.67 -3.03 -25.08
C THR A 45 0.36 -3.41 -24.42
N VAL A 46 -0.75 -3.11 -25.12
CA VAL A 46 -2.09 -3.50 -24.69
C VAL A 46 -2.13 -5.00 -24.39
N ALA A 47 -1.54 -5.84 -25.24
CA ALA A 47 -1.53 -7.29 -25.05
C ALA A 47 -0.86 -7.74 -23.75
N ARG A 48 0.22 -7.07 -23.30
CA ARG A 48 0.89 -7.38 -22.03
C ARG A 48 0.01 -7.01 -20.84
N LEU A 49 -0.56 -5.81 -20.85
CA LEU A 49 -1.41 -5.32 -19.76
C LEU A 49 -2.73 -6.11 -19.66
N THR A 50 -3.36 -6.46 -20.78
CA THR A 50 -4.59 -7.29 -20.82
C THR A 50 -4.38 -8.68 -20.22
N ARG A 51 -3.17 -9.24 -20.27
CA ARG A 51 -2.88 -10.58 -19.75
C ARG A 51 -2.70 -10.63 -18.24
N MET A 52 -2.56 -9.48 -17.56
CA MET A 52 -2.36 -9.43 -16.12
C MET A 52 -3.59 -9.99 -15.38
N PRO A 53 -3.42 -10.99 -14.50
CA PRO A 53 -4.51 -11.57 -13.72
C PRO A 53 -5.37 -10.55 -12.97
N GLN A 54 -4.76 -9.59 -12.27
CA GLN A 54 -5.50 -8.55 -11.53
C GLN A 54 -6.34 -7.67 -12.45
N TYR A 55 -5.89 -7.43 -13.69
CA TYR A 55 -6.71 -6.71 -14.68
C TYR A 55 -7.93 -7.55 -15.05
N LYS A 56 -7.75 -8.84 -15.37
CA LYS A 56 -8.87 -9.74 -15.71
C LYS A 56 -9.89 -9.85 -14.57
N ASP A 57 -9.41 -10.05 -13.34
CA ASP A 57 -10.26 -10.18 -12.16
C ASP A 57 -11.07 -8.90 -11.94
N LYS A 58 -10.43 -7.73 -11.97
CA LYS A 58 -11.13 -6.44 -11.77
C LYS A 58 -12.04 -6.08 -12.95
N ALA A 59 -11.62 -6.37 -14.19
CA ALA A 59 -12.40 -6.12 -15.40
C ALA A 59 -13.69 -6.95 -15.43
N SER A 60 -13.68 -8.17 -14.87
CA SER A 60 -14.85 -9.06 -14.86
C SER A 60 -16.07 -8.49 -14.12
N VAL A 61 -15.87 -7.51 -13.24
CA VAL A 61 -16.95 -6.84 -12.50
C VAL A 61 -17.71 -5.84 -13.38
N PHE A 62 -17.10 -5.36 -14.45
CA PHE A 62 -17.70 -4.38 -15.36
C PHE A 62 -18.54 -5.08 -16.43
N LYS A 63 -19.80 -4.65 -16.56
CA LYS A 63 -20.72 -5.19 -17.57
C LYS A 63 -20.42 -4.58 -18.93
N GLN A 64 -20.67 -5.36 -19.99
CA GLN A 64 -20.59 -4.89 -21.39
C GLN A 64 -19.22 -4.33 -21.82
N GLY A 65 -18.16 -4.62 -21.08
CA GLY A 65 -16.81 -4.15 -21.40
C GLY A 65 -16.59 -2.66 -21.12
N ASP A 66 -17.47 -1.99 -20.37
CA ASP A 66 -17.30 -0.59 -19.92
C ASP A 66 -16.25 -0.51 -18.80
N ILE A 67 -15.02 -0.86 -19.17
CA ILE A 67 -13.87 -0.95 -18.27
C ILE A 67 -13.11 0.38 -18.33
N PRO A 68 -12.93 1.08 -17.20
CA PRO A 68 -12.14 2.30 -17.18
C PRO A 68 -10.72 2.06 -17.68
N VAL A 69 -10.24 2.90 -18.61
CA VAL A 69 -8.91 2.77 -19.22
C VAL A 69 -7.80 2.68 -18.16
N ASN A 70 -7.88 3.51 -17.11
CA ASN A 70 -6.88 3.51 -16.04
C ASN A 70 -6.91 2.25 -15.17
N LEU A 71 -7.95 1.40 -15.25
CA LEU A 71 -7.91 0.06 -14.65
C LEU A 71 -6.86 -0.84 -15.31
N GLN A 72 -6.55 -0.60 -16.59
CA GLN A 72 -5.47 -1.29 -17.29
C GLN A 72 -4.11 -0.64 -17.04
N LEU A 73 -4.08 0.70 -16.90
CA LEU A 73 -2.83 1.46 -16.80
C LEU A 73 -2.32 1.64 -15.36
N TYR A 74 -3.13 1.41 -14.31
CA TYR A 74 -2.68 1.62 -12.93
C TYR A 74 -1.41 0.85 -12.54
N PRO A 75 -1.09 -0.36 -13.07
CA PRO A 75 0.17 -1.02 -12.75
C PRO A 75 1.40 -0.27 -13.30
N VAL A 76 1.22 0.48 -14.39
CA VAL A 76 2.27 1.37 -14.95
C VAL A 76 2.41 2.62 -14.08
N LEU A 77 1.29 3.18 -13.61
CA LEU A 77 1.32 4.28 -12.64
C LEU A 77 2.01 3.85 -11.34
N GLN A 78 1.70 2.65 -10.84
CA GLN A 78 2.37 2.08 -9.67
C GLN A 78 3.87 1.91 -9.86
N ALA A 79 4.32 1.57 -11.08
CA ALA A 79 5.75 1.55 -11.40
C ALA A 79 6.35 2.96 -11.39
N ALA A 80 5.65 3.94 -11.97
CA ALA A 80 6.06 5.35 -11.90
C ALA A 80 6.19 5.82 -10.45
N ASP A 81 5.23 5.46 -9.59
CA ASP A 81 5.22 5.85 -8.17
C ASP A 81 6.49 5.46 -7.41
N VAL A 82 7.10 4.32 -7.77
CA VAL A 82 8.33 3.83 -7.15
C VAL A 82 9.58 4.36 -7.85
N LEU A 83 9.61 4.27 -9.19
CA LEU A 83 10.80 4.61 -9.97
C LEU A 83 11.09 6.11 -9.96
N LEU A 84 10.06 6.95 -9.82
CA LEU A 84 10.21 8.40 -9.72
C LEU A 84 11.11 8.85 -8.55
N TYR A 85 11.20 8.02 -7.50
CA TYR A 85 12.05 8.27 -6.33
C TYR A 85 13.25 7.31 -6.27
N LYS A 86 13.58 6.65 -7.38
CA LYS A 86 14.63 5.62 -7.46
C LYS A 86 14.48 4.56 -6.35
N GLY A 87 13.25 4.15 -6.07
CA GLY A 87 12.93 3.22 -4.98
C GLY A 87 13.61 1.86 -5.18
N THR A 88 14.35 1.40 -4.17
CA THR A 88 15.09 0.12 -4.23
C THR A 88 14.34 -1.02 -3.55
N HIS A 89 13.57 -0.72 -2.49
CA HIS A 89 12.88 -1.69 -1.66
C HIS A 89 11.41 -1.30 -1.56
N VAL A 90 10.51 -2.21 -1.95
CA VAL A 90 9.07 -1.93 -2.03
C VAL A 90 8.32 -2.87 -1.10
N PRO A 91 7.78 -2.37 0.04
CA PRO A 91 7.03 -3.19 0.97
C PRO A 91 5.62 -3.45 0.44
N VAL A 92 5.40 -4.66 -0.10
CA VAL A 92 4.10 -5.06 -0.64
C VAL A 92 3.77 -6.50 -0.27
N GLY A 93 2.47 -6.77 -0.10
CA GLY A 93 1.97 -8.12 0.12
C GLY A 93 2.08 -8.99 -1.14
N ASP A 94 2.00 -10.30 -0.95
CA ASP A 94 2.13 -11.30 -2.03
C ASP A 94 1.10 -11.12 -3.17
N ASP A 95 -0.03 -10.46 -2.89
CA ASP A 95 -1.04 -10.13 -3.88
C ASP A 95 -0.57 -9.11 -4.94
N GLN A 96 0.51 -8.37 -4.66
CA GLN A 96 1.09 -7.35 -5.54
C GLN A 96 2.36 -7.82 -6.28
N THR A 97 2.79 -9.07 -6.10
CA THR A 97 4.03 -9.60 -6.71
C THR A 97 4.08 -9.41 -8.22
N GLN A 98 2.95 -9.56 -8.91
CA GLN A 98 2.89 -9.36 -10.37
C GLN A 98 3.07 -7.90 -10.79
N HIS A 99 2.58 -6.94 -9.99
CA HIS A 99 2.83 -5.51 -10.25
C HIS A 99 4.30 -5.16 -10.02
N LEU A 100 4.94 -5.76 -9.01
CA LEU A 100 6.37 -5.60 -8.79
C LEU A 100 7.18 -6.19 -9.96
N LEU A 101 6.81 -7.36 -10.49
CA LEU A 101 7.47 -7.92 -11.67
C LEU A 101 7.35 -7.00 -12.90
N LEU A 102 6.17 -6.40 -13.12
CA LEU A 102 5.99 -5.40 -14.18
C LEU A 102 6.89 -4.17 -13.94
N MET A 103 6.95 -3.66 -12.71
CA MET A 103 7.78 -2.53 -12.34
C MET A 103 9.27 -2.80 -12.59
N ARG A 104 9.75 -4.00 -12.27
CA ARG A 104 11.12 -4.46 -12.57
C ARG A 104 11.39 -4.54 -14.07
N ASP A 105 10.46 -5.09 -14.86
CA ASP A 105 10.53 -5.13 -16.32
C ASP A 105 10.58 -3.72 -16.92
N LEU A 106 9.77 -2.80 -16.41
CA LEU A 106 9.76 -1.39 -16.82
C LEU A 106 11.08 -0.68 -16.53
N ALA A 107 11.64 -0.86 -15.33
CA ALA A 107 12.95 -0.32 -14.97
C ALA A 107 14.04 -0.83 -15.92
N ALA A 108 14.12 -2.16 -16.12
CA ALA A 108 15.11 -2.78 -16.99
C ALA A 108 14.98 -2.32 -18.46
N LYS A 109 13.75 -2.24 -18.98
CA LYS A 109 13.50 -1.74 -20.34
C LYS A 109 13.88 -0.28 -20.50
N CYS A 110 13.54 0.56 -19.51
CA CYS A 110 13.90 1.97 -19.56
C CYS A 110 15.43 2.12 -19.59
N ASN A 111 16.16 1.43 -18.70
CA ASN A 111 17.63 1.43 -18.72
C ASN A 111 18.20 0.94 -20.06
N ALA A 112 17.60 -0.09 -20.65
CA ALA A 112 18.02 -0.60 -21.96
C ALA A 112 17.81 0.41 -23.09
N VAL A 113 16.68 1.12 -23.11
CA VAL A 113 16.39 2.20 -24.07
C VAL A 113 17.36 3.37 -23.89
N LEU A 114 17.70 3.69 -22.65
CA LEU A 114 18.64 4.76 -22.32
C LEU A 114 20.11 4.38 -22.53
N HIS A 115 20.41 3.09 -22.71
CA HIS A 115 21.76 2.53 -22.65
C HIS A 115 22.53 2.97 -21.38
N PHE A 116 21.81 3.11 -20.27
CA PHE A 116 22.32 3.64 -19.01
C PHE A 116 21.53 3.06 -17.84
N ASP A 117 22.21 2.68 -16.74
CA ASP A 117 21.57 2.18 -15.53
C ASP A 117 20.95 3.34 -14.71
N PHE A 118 19.87 3.90 -15.25
CA PHE A 118 19.19 5.06 -14.68
C PHE A 118 18.33 4.71 -13.47
N PHE A 119 17.44 3.72 -13.64
CA PHE A 119 16.54 3.27 -12.59
C PHE A 119 17.11 2.04 -11.88
N PRO A 120 17.16 2.03 -10.54
CA PRO A 120 17.41 0.79 -9.82
C PRO A 120 16.26 -0.18 -10.04
N VAL A 121 16.57 -1.48 -10.08
CA VAL A 121 15.56 -2.53 -10.23
C VAL A 121 14.99 -2.88 -8.84
N PRO A 122 13.73 -2.52 -8.51
CA PRO A 122 13.25 -2.62 -7.13
C PRO A 122 13.06 -4.06 -6.66
N VAL A 123 13.30 -4.33 -5.38
CA VAL A 123 13.09 -5.64 -4.75
C VAL A 123 11.87 -5.63 -3.83
N GLN A 124 11.22 -6.79 -3.72
CA GLN A 124 10.09 -6.98 -2.81
C GLN A 124 10.61 -7.01 -1.38
N VAL A 125 9.95 -6.28 -0.49
CA VAL A 125 10.10 -6.47 0.94
C VAL A 125 8.80 -7.04 1.48
N SER A 126 8.77 -8.33 1.76
CA SER A 126 7.64 -8.94 2.45
C SER A 126 7.88 -8.85 3.95
N ALA A 127 7.00 -8.14 4.66
CA ALA A 127 6.95 -8.25 6.11
C ALA A 127 6.58 -9.69 6.47
N LYS A 128 7.29 -10.31 7.43
CA LYS A 128 6.87 -11.57 8.05
C LYS A 128 5.64 -11.35 8.93
N CYS A 129 4.53 -10.95 8.31
CA CYS A 129 3.25 -10.78 8.97
C CYS A 129 2.36 -11.95 8.56
N VAL A 130 1.80 -12.67 9.54
CA VAL A 130 0.86 -13.75 9.26
C VAL A 130 -0.36 -13.14 8.61
N ARG A 131 -0.84 -13.82 7.56
CA ARG A 131 -2.01 -13.40 6.79
C ARG A 131 -3.26 -13.44 7.67
N LEU A 132 -3.66 -12.27 8.20
CA LEU A 132 -4.90 -12.15 8.96
C LEU A 132 -6.11 -12.45 8.06
N LYS A 133 -6.90 -13.42 8.48
CA LYS A 133 -8.08 -13.90 7.77
C LYS A 133 -9.32 -13.10 8.15
N SER A 134 -10.36 -13.22 7.32
CA SER A 134 -11.66 -12.63 7.56
C SER A 134 -12.32 -13.27 8.77
N LEU A 135 -12.93 -12.46 9.64
CA LEU A 135 -13.68 -12.94 10.80
C LEU A 135 -14.91 -13.78 10.42
N GLN A 136 -15.33 -13.75 9.16
CA GLN A 136 -16.51 -14.47 8.66
C GLN A 136 -16.16 -15.63 7.71
N ASP A 137 -14.94 -15.66 7.19
CA ASP A 137 -14.53 -16.59 6.14
C ASP A 137 -13.02 -16.87 6.27
N PRO A 138 -12.63 -18.00 6.86
CA PRO A 138 -11.23 -18.32 7.15
C PRO A 138 -10.42 -18.60 5.88
N GLU A 139 -11.06 -18.87 4.74
CA GLU A 139 -10.38 -19.05 3.45
C GLU A 139 -9.98 -17.71 2.82
N LYS A 140 -10.58 -16.60 3.28
CA LYS A 140 -10.33 -15.26 2.74
C LYS A 140 -9.46 -14.42 3.67
N LYS A 141 -8.57 -13.63 3.05
CA LYS A 141 -7.82 -12.58 3.74
C LYS A 141 -8.78 -11.47 4.19
N MET A 142 -8.53 -10.86 5.34
CA MET A 142 -9.20 -9.63 5.72
C MET A 142 -8.95 -8.54 4.66
N SER A 143 -10.02 -7.92 4.17
CA SER A 143 -9.95 -6.95 3.06
C SER A 143 -10.77 -5.70 3.35
N LYS A 144 -10.20 -4.54 2.99
CA LYS A 144 -10.89 -3.25 3.08
C LYS A 144 -12.10 -3.16 2.13
N SER A 145 -12.07 -3.86 1.00
CA SER A 145 -13.07 -3.76 -0.07
C SER A 145 -13.95 -4.99 -0.24
N VAL A 146 -13.54 -6.15 0.29
CA VAL A 146 -14.24 -7.43 0.09
C VAL A 146 -14.87 -7.90 1.40
N GLY A 147 -16.14 -8.31 1.34
CA GLY A 147 -16.93 -8.76 2.48
C GLY A 147 -17.66 -7.63 3.21
N ASN A 148 -18.56 -8.02 4.12
CA ASN A 148 -19.32 -7.06 4.94
C ASN A 148 -18.43 -6.42 6.02
N ASN A 149 -18.90 -5.36 6.68
CA ASN A 149 -18.11 -4.69 7.73
C ASN A 149 -17.74 -5.62 8.90
N ARG A 150 -18.46 -6.73 9.08
CA ARG A 150 -18.23 -7.72 10.14
C ARG A 150 -17.08 -8.69 9.84
N SER A 151 -16.56 -8.70 8.61
CA SER A 151 -15.43 -9.56 8.23
C SER A 151 -14.07 -9.03 8.69
N ARG A 152 -14.02 -7.81 9.23
CA ARG A 152 -12.77 -7.09 9.49
C ARG A 152 -12.84 -6.20 10.72
N ILE A 153 -11.69 -5.97 11.34
CA ILE A 153 -11.50 -4.98 12.40
C ILE A 153 -10.78 -3.78 11.79
N LEU A 154 -11.32 -2.59 12.00
CA LEU A 154 -10.72 -1.32 11.61
C LEU A 154 -10.02 -0.71 12.83
N ILE A 155 -8.94 0.02 12.60
CA ILE A 155 -8.22 0.74 13.66
C ILE A 155 -9.07 1.85 14.32
N CYS A 156 -10.16 2.25 13.65
CA CYS A 156 -11.12 3.23 14.14
C CYS A 156 -12.41 2.60 14.66
N ASP A 157 -12.50 1.27 14.73
CA ASP A 157 -13.68 0.63 15.34
C ASP A 157 -13.75 0.99 16.83
N THR A 158 -14.93 1.35 17.30
CA THR A 158 -15.22 1.53 18.73
C THR A 158 -15.13 0.20 19.48
N ARG A 159 -15.00 0.26 20.81
CA ARG A 159 -15.04 -0.95 21.65
C ARG A 159 -16.28 -1.81 21.36
N GLN A 160 -17.45 -1.18 21.26
CA GLN A 160 -18.70 -1.87 20.96
C GLN A 160 -18.64 -2.59 19.60
N GLU A 161 -18.10 -1.95 18.57
CA GLU A 161 -17.98 -2.57 17.25
C GLU A 161 -17.01 -3.76 17.26
N ILE A 162 -15.88 -3.64 17.96
CA ILE A 162 -14.93 -4.75 18.13
C ILE A 162 -15.62 -5.91 18.85
N ASP A 163 -16.32 -5.65 19.95
CA ASP A 163 -17.07 -6.66 20.72
C ASP A 163 -18.10 -7.38 19.83
N GLU A 164 -18.89 -6.63 19.06
CA GLU A 164 -19.89 -7.20 18.16
C GLU A 164 -19.27 -8.05 17.04
N LYS A 165 -18.15 -7.62 16.47
CA LYS A 165 -17.45 -8.30 15.38
C LYS A 165 -16.79 -9.59 15.89
N CYS A 166 -16.12 -9.54 17.04
CA CYS A 166 -15.52 -10.69 17.69
C CYS A 166 -16.58 -11.72 18.13
N ALA A 167 -17.70 -11.26 18.70
CA ALA A 167 -18.80 -12.15 19.08
C ALA A 167 -19.36 -12.95 17.88
N LYS A 168 -19.50 -12.27 16.74
CA LYS A 168 -20.03 -12.85 15.49
C LYS A 168 -18.98 -13.55 14.64
N ALA A 169 -17.71 -13.57 15.05
CA ALA A 169 -16.65 -14.24 14.31
C ALA A 169 -16.96 -15.73 14.17
N LEU A 170 -16.65 -16.31 13.01
CA LEU A 170 -16.86 -17.73 12.76
C LEU A 170 -16.02 -18.54 13.76
N SER A 171 -16.68 -19.42 14.50
CA SER A 171 -16.04 -20.42 15.35
C SER A 171 -16.46 -21.80 14.82
N ASP A 172 -15.54 -22.74 14.80
CA ASP A 172 -15.88 -24.13 14.53
C ASP A 172 -16.80 -24.69 15.62
N SER A 173 -17.64 -25.64 15.22
CA SER A 173 -18.57 -26.36 16.10
C SER A 173 -17.88 -27.34 17.04
N ILE A 174 -16.56 -27.50 16.90
CA ILE A 174 -15.70 -28.25 17.80
C ILE A 174 -15.20 -27.24 18.82
N SER A 175 -15.40 -27.50 20.12
CA SER A 175 -15.05 -26.58 21.22
C SER A 175 -13.54 -26.31 21.39
N LYS A 176 -12.73 -26.47 20.34
CA LYS A 176 -11.30 -26.15 20.31
C LYS A 176 -11.10 -24.88 19.52
N ILE A 177 -10.52 -23.88 20.17
CA ILE A 177 -10.21 -22.58 19.59
C ILE A 177 -9.35 -22.80 18.33
N THR A 178 -9.91 -22.49 17.16
CA THR A 178 -9.19 -22.61 15.89
C THR A 178 -8.12 -21.53 15.73
N TYR A 179 -7.14 -21.82 14.88
CA TYR A 179 -5.85 -21.13 14.72
C TYR A 179 -5.92 -19.63 14.41
N ASP A 180 -7.01 -19.15 13.81
CA ASP A 180 -7.07 -17.78 13.27
C ASP A 180 -7.36 -16.71 14.34
N PRO A 181 -8.33 -16.88 15.25
CA PRO A 181 -8.48 -16.00 16.42
C PRO A 181 -7.28 -15.99 17.38
N VAL A 182 -6.58 -17.12 17.54
CA VAL A 182 -5.36 -17.21 18.39
C VAL A 182 -4.24 -16.34 17.81
N THR A 183 -4.07 -16.38 16.49
CA THR A 183 -3.11 -15.52 15.80
C THR A 183 -3.39 -14.05 16.04
N LEU A 184 -4.66 -13.63 15.94
CA LEU A 184 -5.05 -12.23 16.18
C LEU A 184 -4.81 -11.80 17.63
N TYR A 185 -5.10 -12.69 18.59
CA TYR A 185 -4.78 -12.48 20.00
C TYR A 185 -3.28 -12.27 20.20
N SER A 186 -2.46 -13.19 19.66
CA SER A 186 -1.00 -13.15 19.73
C SER A 186 -0.45 -11.82 19.23
N TYR A 187 -0.97 -11.28 18.12
CA TYR A 187 -0.56 -9.95 17.63
C TYR A 187 -1.00 -8.80 18.53
N ALA A 188 -2.20 -8.86 19.10
CA ALA A 188 -2.69 -7.81 19.97
C ALA A 188 -1.89 -7.71 21.28
N THR A 189 -1.37 -8.84 21.77
CA THR A 189 -0.66 -8.91 23.07
C THR A 189 0.85 -9.10 22.97
N GLY A 190 1.38 -9.53 21.83
CA GLY A 190 2.78 -9.93 21.67
C GLY A 190 3.12 -11.31 22.23
N LEU A 191 2.12 -12.08 22.70
CA LEU A 191 2.31 -13.43 23.24
C LEU A 191 2.51 -14.46 22.13
N SER A 192 3.20 -15.56 22.44
CA SER A 192 3.27 -16.74 21.58
C SER A 192 1.93 -17.49 21.51
N THR A 193 1.75 -18.32 20.48
CA THR A 193 0.53 -19.12 20.29
C THR A 193 0.27 -20.02 21.50
N GLU A 194 1.31 -20.59 22.07
CA GLU A 194 1.28 -21.47 23.25
C GLU A 194 0.82 -20.70 24.49
N GLU A 195 1.34 -19.50 24.70
CA GLU A 195 0.94 -18.62 25.82
C GLU A 195 -0.52 -18.19 25.70
N VAL A 196 -1.01 -17.89 24.49
CA VAL A 196 -2.43 -17.57 24.26
C VAL A 196 -3.33 -18.76 24.58
N ILE A 197 -2.95 -19.96 24.15
CA ILE A 197 -3.71 -21.19 24.44
C ILE A 197 -3.77 -21.42 25.95
N GLN A 198 -2.67 -21.19 26.66
CA GLN A 198 -2.63 -21.32 28.12
C GLN A 198 -3.49 -20.26 28.83
N ASP A 199 -3.42 -18.99 28.41
CA ASP A 199 -4.24 -17.90 28.96
C ASP A 199 -5.75 -18.15 28.76
N CYS A 200 -6.11 -18.89 27.70
CA CYS A 200 -7.49 -19.17 27.33
C CYS A 200 -7.96 -20.59 27.71
N ALA A 201 -7.14 -21.40 28.39
CA ALA A 201 -7.38 -22.84 28.57
C ALA A 201 -8.70 -23.17 29.29
N ASN A 202 -9.15 -22.28 30.18
CA ASN A 202 -10.37 -22.47 30.98
C ASN A 202 -11.59 -21.72 30.42
N LEU A 203 -11.48 -21.11 29.24
CA LEU A 203 -12.56 -20.34 28.63
C LEU A 203 -13.36 -21.19 27.65
N ASP A 204 -14.69 -21.04 27.68
CA ASP A 204 -15.53 -21.49 26.58
C ASP A 204 -15.38 -20.55 25.36
N THR A 205 -15.98 -20.92 24.23
CA THR A 205 -15.88 -20.13 22.99
C THR A 205 -16.37 -18.68 23.17
N LYS A 206 -17.38 -18.46 24.02
CA LYS A 206 -17.91 -17.12 24.30
C LYS A 206 -16.93 -16.30 25.14
N GLY A 207 -16.38 -16.89 26.21
CA GLY A 207 -15.36 -16.28 27.06
C GLY A 207 -14.09 -15.95 26.30
N PHE A 208 -13.65 -16.85 25.41
CA PHE A 208 -12.52 -16.59 24.53
C PHE A 208 -12.77 -15.39 23.60
N LYS A 209 -13.93 -15.32 22.94
CA LYS A 209 -14.28 -14.19 22.06
C LYS A 209 -14.35 -12.87 22.81
N ALA A 210 -14.87 -12.87 24.04
CA ALA A 210 -14.90 -11.68 24.89
C ALA A 210 -13.47 -11.23 25.26
N ARG A 211 -12.60 -12.17 25.65
CA ARG A 211 -11.20 -11.87 25.96
C ARG A 211 -10.43 -11.39 24.73
N LEU A 212 -10.63 -12.01 23.58
CA LEU A 212 -10.04 -11.57 22.30
C LEU A 212 -10.40 -10.12 21.99
N SER A 213 -11.68 -9.76 22.12
CA SER A 213 -12.15 -8.39 21.91
C SER A 213 -11.48 -7.40 22.85
N GLU A 214 -11.37 -7.75 24.14
CA GLU A 214 -10.68 -6.95 25.14
C GLU A 214 -9.22 -6.68 24.77
N LYS A 215 -8.48 -7.71 24.34
CA LYS A 215 -7.07 -7.56 23.94
C LYS A 215 -6.90 -6.73 22.68
N ILE A 216 -7.75 -6.95 21.68
CA ILE A 216 -7.73 -6.17 20.44
C ILE A 216 -8.03 -4.70 20.74
N ASP A 217 -9.05 -4.41 21.54
CA ASP A 217 -9.38 -3.04 21.91
C ASP A 217 -8.25 -2.39 22.73
N ALA A 218 -7.65 -3.10 23.69
CA ALA A 218 -6.51 -2.57 24.44
C ALA A 218 -5.32 -2.19 23.53
N HIS A 219 -5.09 -2.96 22.46
CA HIS A 219 -4.07 -2.66 21.45
C HIS A 219 -4.44 -1.47 20.57
N ILE A 220 -5.71 -1.39 20.13
CA ILE A 220 -6.18 -0.40 19.15
C ILE A 220 -6.55 0.94 19.81
N ALA A 221 -7.01 0.94 21.06
CA ALA A 221 -7.46 2.13 21.79
C ALA A 221 -6.49 3.33 21.70
N PRO A 222 -5.18 3.21 21.99
CA PRO A 222 -4.27 4.35 21.87
C PRO A 222 -4.12 4.85 20.42
N ILE A 223 -4.23 3.96 19.43
CA ILE A 223 -4.20 4.31 18.01
C ILE A 223 -5.49 5.06 17.64
N ARG A 224 -6.65 4.55 18.09
CA ARG A 224 -7.97 5.15 17.86
C ARG A 224 -8.08 6.54 18.47
N GLU A 225 -7.65 6.72 19.72
CA GLU A 225 -7.63 8.03 20.40
C GLU A 225 -6.77 9.05 19.63
N LYS A 226 -5.58 8.64 19.20
CA LYS A 226 -4.69 9.50 18.39
C LYS A 226 -5.31 9.82 17.03
N TYR A 227 -5.94 8.84 16.38
CA TYR A 227 -6.67 9.03 15.13
C TYR A 227 -7.82 10.02 15.27
N GLU A 228 -8.65 9.89 16.31
CA GLU A 228 -9.77 10.78 16.59
C GLU A 228 -9.30 12.20 16.90
N THR A 229 -8.24 12.35 17.69
CA THR A 229 -7.60 13.64 17.98
C THR A 229 -7.13 14.32 16.69
N LEU A 230 -6.40 13.60 15.84
CA LEU A 230 -5.92 14.12 14.55
C LEU A 230 -7.07 14.57 13.63
N LEU A 231 -8.21 13.87 13.65
CA LEU A 231 -9.37 14.26 12.85
C LEU A 231 -10.05 15.55 13.32
N GLN A 232 -9.86 15.96 14.58
CA GLN A 232 -10.28 17.28 15.05
C GLN A 232 -9.35 18.40 14.59
N GLU A 233 -8.17 18.07 14.09
CA GLU A 233 -7.15 19.01 13.60
C GLU A 233 -6.84 18.78 12.09
N PRO A 234 -7.83 18.94 11.19
CA PRO A 234 -7.63 18.67 9.77
C PRO A 234 -6.59 19.59 9.11
N GLN A 235 -6.36 20.79 9.66
CA GLN A 235 -5.32 21.72 9.21
C GLN A 235 -3.92 21.15 9.43
N LEU A 236 -3.65 20.57 10.60
CA LEU A 236 -2.38 19.92 10.91
C LEU A 236 -2.06 18.79 9.91
N ILE A 237 -3.06 17.96 9.60
CA ILE A 237 -2.89 16.87 8.61
C ILE A 237 -2.56 17.46 7.22
N GLN A 238 -3.22 18.55 6.83
CA GLN A 238 -2.95 19.20 5.54
C GLN A 238 -1.55 19.79 5.50
N GLU A 239 -1.09 20.43 6.56
CA GLU A 239 0.26 20.97 6.68
C GLU A 239 1.32 19.85 6.56
N ILE A 240 1.11 18.73 7.24
CA ILE A 240 1.99 17.55 7.14
C ILE A 240 2.04 17.03 5.70
N LEU A 241 0.88 16.89 5.03
CA LEU A 241 0.82 16.42 3.65
C LEU A 241 1.44 17.41 2.67
N MET A 242 1.32 18.72 2.91
CA MET A 242 1.95 19.77 2.10
C MET A 242 3.48 19.71 2.26
N TYR A 243 3.96 19.63 3.50
CA TYR A 243 5.38 19.48 3.79
C TYR A 243 5.99 18.25 3.11
N GLY A 244 5.34 17.10 3.21
CA GLY A 244 5.79 15.91 2.49
C GLY A 244 5.69 16.03 0.98
N ALA A 245 4.66 16.71 0.46
CA ALA A 245 4.51 16.93 -0.98
C ALA A 245 5.63 17.80 -1.56
N ASP A 246 6.08 18.82 -0.86
CA ASP A 246 7.17 19.68 -1.32
C ASP A 246 8.48 18.91 -1.42
N ARG A 247 8.81 18.11 -0.39
CA ARG A 247 9.98 17.22 -0.38
C ARG A 247 9.92 16.13 -1.46
N ALA A 248 8.73 15.56 -1.68
CA ALA A 248 8.52 14.59 -2.75
C ALA A 248 8.70 15.26 -4.13
N ARG A 249 8.11 16.44 -4.33
CA ARG A 249 8.17 17.16 -5.60
C ARG A 249 9.60 17.53 -5.99
N GLU A 250 10.42 17.94 -5.03
CA GLU A 250 11.85 18.21 -5.25
C GLU A 250 12.56 17.00 -5.87
N ARG A 251 12.51 15.83 -5.21
CA ARG A 251 13.14 14.59 -5.69
C ARG A 251 12.57 14.10 -7.02
N ALA A 252 11.25 14.22 -7.18
CA ALA A 252 10.57 13.81 -8.40
C ALA A 252 10.99 14.68 -9.60
N ARG A 253 11.15 15.99 -9.39
CA ARG A 253 11.59 16.92 -10.43
C ARG A 253 13.02 16.63 -10.87
N GLU A 254 13.92 16.38 -9.93
CA GLU A 254 15.30 15.98 -10.23
C GLU A 254 15.33 14.74 -11.12
N THR A 255 14.65 13.68 -10.70
CA THR A 255 14.58 12.42 -11.48
C THR A 255 13.98 12.64 -12.87
N MET A 256 12.90 13.43 -12.97
CA MET A 256 12.27 13.73 -14.26
C MET A 256 13.13 14.62 -15.16
N GLN A 257 13.90 15.54 -14.59
CA GLN A 257 14.82 16.38 -15.35
C GLN A 257 15.91 15.52 -15.98
N GLU A 258 16.61 14.71 -15.16
CA GLU A 258 17.65 13.80 -15.64
C GLU A 258 17.11 12.87 -16.72
N LEU A 259 15.94 12.26 -16.49
CA LEU A 259 15.33 11.35 -17.45
C LEU A 259 15.00 12.05 -18.78
N ARG A 260 14.47 13.28 -18.74
CA ARG A 260 14.14 14.05 -19.94
C ARG A 260 15.38 14.44 -20.74
N GLU A 261 16.49 14.73 -20.07
CA GLU A 261 17.78 14.99 -20.72
C GLU A 261 18.29 13.74 -21.43
N LEU A 262 18.26 12.58 -20.75
CA LEU A 262 18.69 11.30 -21.33
C LEU A 262 17.81 10.85 -22.49
N LEU A 263 16.50 11.13 -22.44
CA LEU A 263 15.56 10.85 -23.54
C LEU A 263 15.61 11.88 -24.68
N GLY A 264 16.38 12.97 -24.53
CA GLY A 264 16.45 14.05 -25.53
C GLY A 264 15.18 14.90 -25.63
N LEU A 265 14.34 14.93 -24.59
CA LEU A 265 13.09 15.70 -24.57
C LEU A 265 13.31 17.19 -24.24
N ASN A 266 14.49 17.54 -23.72
CA ASN A 266 14.87 18.92 -23.43
C ASN A 266 15.53 19.58 -24.66
N VAL A 267 14.70 20.02 -25.62
CA VAL A 267 15.17 20.70 -26.85
C VAL A 267 15.71 22.11 -26.56
N CYS A 268 15.36 22.73 -25.43
CA CYS A 268 15.74 24.10 -25.06
C CYS A 268 16.83 24.22 -23.97
N GLY A 269 17.44 23.12 -23.54
CA GLY A 269 18.63 23.15 -22.68
C GLY A 269 19.89 23.26 -23.54
N ARG A 270 20.77 24.23 -23.28
CA ARG A 270 21.97 24.56 -24.07
C ARG A 270 22.66 23.33 -24.68
N ILE A 271 22.75 23.30 -26.01
CA ILE A 271 23.46 22.31 -26.86
C ILE A 271 25.00 22.35 -26.64
N GLU A 272 25.53 22.97 -25.57
CA GLU A 272 26.96 23.34 -25.53
C GLU A 272 27.92 22.32 -24.87
N SER A 273 27.46 21.26 -24.19
CA SER A 273 28.40 20.38 -23.44
C SER A 273 28.52 18.93 -23.92
N VAL A 274 27.59 18.38 -24.70
CA VAL A 274 27.60 16.92 -24.99
C VAL A 274 28.26 16.57 -26.33
N MET A 275 28.51 17.53 -27.23
CA MET A 275 29.18 17.26 -28.51
C MET A 275 30.72 17.36 -28.47
N LYS A 276 31.33 17.78 -27.35
CA LYS A 276 32.80 17.90 -27.25
C LYS A 276 33.55 16.58 -27.00
N SER A 277 32.86 15.46 -26.75
CA SER A 277 33.50 14.15 -26.55
C SER A 277 33.42 13.20 -27.75
N ARG A 278 32.82 13.61 -28.88
CA ARG A 278 32.66 12.76 -30.08
C ARG A 278 33.58 13.12 -31.26
N THR A 279 34.53 14.03 -31.08
CA THR A 279 35.55 14.38 -32.10
C THR A 279 36.99 14.13 -31.67
N SER A 280 37.19 13.39 -30.58
CA SER A 280 38.52 12.95 -30.14
C SER A 280 38.49 11.50 -29.66
N ALA A 281 38.30 10.59 -30.61
CA ALA A 281 38.69 9.18 -30.56
C ALA A 281 38.82 8.67 -32.00
#